data_AF-A0A938FZQ9-F1
#
_entry.id   AF-A0A938FZQ9-F1
#
_cell.length_a   1.000
_cell.length_b   1.000
_cell.length_c   1.000
_cell.angle_alpha   90.00
_cell.angle_beta   90.00
_cell.angle_gamma   90.00
#
_symmetry.space_group_name_H-M   'P 1'
#
loop_
_entity.id
_entity.type
_entity.pdbx_description
1 polymer ?
#
loop_
_entity_poly.entity_id
_entity_poly.type
_entity_poly.pdbx_seq_one_letter_code
_entity_poly.pdbx_strand_id
1 'polypeptide(L)' 'MTPRELSTIAAELAVMAEGTDRFFDRVRELGSANLGENLEDLMSAIHEAERALRSAHRALARASRIAG' A
#
# COMPACT_ATOMS: atom_id res chain seq x y z
N MET A 1 19.92 -12.88 13.78
CA MET A 1 20.03 -12.33 12.42
C MET A 1 21.30 -11.54 12.31
N THR A 2 22.05 -11.71 11.22
CA THR A 2 23.28 -10.96 10.94
C THR A 2 22.95 -9.55 10.42
N PRO A 3 23.87 -8.57 10.51
CA PRO A 3 23.66 -7.24 9.93
C PRO A 3 23.33 -7.26 8.44
N ARG A 4 23.89 -8.23 7.69
CA ARG A 4 23.60 -8.43 6.27
C ARG A 4 22.17 -8.91 6.05
N GLU A 5 21.69 -9.88 6.84
CA GLU A 5 20.31 -10.37 6.77
C GLU A 5 19.29 -9.26 7.09
N LEU A 6 19.58 -8.46 8.11
CA LEU A 6 18.78 -7.30 8.50
C LEU A 6 18.68 -6.26 7.36
N SER A 7 19.81 -5.94 6.72
CA SER A 7 19.85 -5.03 5.56
C SER A 7 19.06 -5.56 4.36
N THR A 8 19.14 -6.87 4.07
CA THR A 8 18.33 -7.49 3.01
C THR A 8 16.83 -7.36 3.33
N ILE A 9 16.40 -7.67 4.56
CA ILE A 9 14.99 -7.55 4.96
C ILE A 9 14.52 -6.10 4.90
N ALA A 10 15.35 -5.14 5.32
CA ALA A 10 15.03 -3.72 5.22
C ALA A 10 14.78 -3.29 3.76
N ALA A 11 15.62 -3.76 2.84
CA ALA A 11 15.49 -3.49 1.41
C ALA A 11 14.22 -4.12 0.82
N GLU A 12 13.93 -5.39 1.14
CA GLU A 12 12.70 -6.06 0.69
C GLU A 12 11.44 -5.34 1.19
N LEU A 13 11.42 -4.94 2.46
CA LEU A 13 10.30 -4.18 3.04
C LEU A 13 10.13 -2.81 2.39
N ALA A 14 11.22 -2.15 1.99
CA ALA A 14 11.18 -0.88 1.26
C ALA A 14 10.56 -1.08 -0.14
N VAL A 15 10.99 -2.11 -0.87
CA VAL A 15 10.41 -2.45 -2.18
C VAL A 15 8.91 -2.75 -2.07
N MET A 16 8.48 -3.49 -1.04
CA MET A 16 7.06 -3.75 -0.80
C MET A 16 6.29 -2.47 -0.47
N ALA A 17 6.88 -1.56 0.31
CA ALA A 17 6.27 -0.26 0.62
C ALA A 17 6.02 0.56 -0.65
N GLU A 18 7.02 0.66 -1.53
CA GLU A 18 6.91 1.33 -2.83
C GLU A 18 5.89 0.68 -3.77
N GLY A 19 5.81 -0.66 -3.77
CA GLY A 19 4.80 -1.39 -4.53
C GLY A 19 3.38 -1.09 -4.03
N THR A 20 3.20 -1.00 -2.71
CA THR A 20 1.91 -0.68 -2.10
C THR A 20 1.46 0.74 -2.41
N ASP A 21 2.38 1.70 -2.46
CA ASP A 21 2.08 3.09 -2.82
C ASP A 21 1.58 3.20 -4.27
N ARG A 22 2.20 2.46 -5.20
CA ARG A 22 1.71 2.34 -6.59
C ARG A 22 0.32 1.73 -6.68
N PHE A 23 0.00 0.74 -5.84
CA PHE A 23 -1.37 0.20 -5.79
C PHE A 23 -2.36 1.21 -5.23
N PHE A 24 -1.95 2.00 -4.23
CA PHE A 24 -2.77 3.09 -3.69
C PHE A 24 -3.13 4.11 -4.78
N ASP A 25 -2.16 4.52 -5.59
CA ASP A 25 -2.40 5.44 -6.71
C ASP A 25 -3.39 4.87 -7.72
N ARG A 26 -3.22 3.60 -8.12
CA ARG A 26 -4.14 2.93 -9.07
C ARG A 26 -5.56 2.82 -8.52
N VAL A 27 -5.73 2.49 -7.24
CA VAL A 27 -7.06 2.42 -6.62
C VAL A 27 -7.70 3.81 -6.57
N ARG A 28 -6.92 4.84 -6.29
CA ARG A 28 -7.39 6.24 -6.30
C ARG A 28 -7.85 6.69 -7.68
N GLU A 29 -7.15 6.27 -8.73
CA GLU A 29 -7.57 6.52 -10.12
C GLU A 29 -8.93 5.87 -10.43
N LEU A 30 -9.16 4.64 -9.97
CA LEU A 30 -10.45 3.95 -10.14
C LEU A 30 -11.59 4.69 -9.44
N GLY A 31 -11.34 5.27 -8.26
CA GLY A 31 -12.31 6.09 -7.54
C GLY A 31 -12.69 7.40 -8.24
N SER A 32 -11.87 7.86 -9.19
CA SER A 32 -12.13 9.06 -10.00
C SER A 32 -12.87 8.78 -11.32
N ALA A 33 -13.09 7.51 -11.65
CA ALA A 33 -13.78 7.13 -12.89
C ALA A 33 -15.29 7.36 -12.79
N ASN A 34 -15.91 7.75 -13.91
CA ASN A 34 -17.36 7.92 -13.98
C ASN A 34 -18.04 6.54 -14.06
N LEU A 35 -18.47 6.01 -12.92
CA LEU A 35 -19.06 4.68 -12.80
C LEU A 35 -20.60 4.82 -12.84
N GLY A 36 -21.27 4.01 -13.66
CA GLY A 36 -22.73 4.05 -13.88
C GLY A 36 -23.55 3.58 -12.68
N GLU A 37 -24.65 2.87 -12.91
CA GLU A 37 -25.53 2.40 -11.84
C GLU A 37 -24.81 1.37 -10.93
N ASN A 38 -24.99 1.47 -9.61
CA ASN A 38 -24.21 0.89 -8.48
C ASN A 38 -22.95 1.68 -8.03
N LEU A 39 -22.89 2.98 -8.29
CA LEU A 39 -21.78 3.86 -7.92
C LEU A 39 -21.46 3.88 -6.41
N GLU A 40 -22.46 3.94 -5.53
CA GLU A 40 -22.24 4.16 -4.09
C GLU A 40 -21.52 3.01 -3.39
N ASP A 41 -21.98 1.76 -3.58
CA ASP A 41 -21.34 0.57 -2.99
C ASP A 41 -19.92 0.37 -3.55
N LEU A 42 -19.74 0.60 -4.84
CA LEU A 42 -18.43 0.50 -5.50
C LEU A 42 -17.46 1.59 -4.99
N MET A 43 -17.92 2.83 -4.86
CA MET A 43 -17.11 3.92 -4.27
C MET A 43 -16.75 3.62 -2.82
N SER A 44 -17.69 3.08 -2.03
CA SER A 44 -17.42 2.66 -0.65
C SER A 44 -16.32 1.60 -0.59
N ALA A 45 -16.40 0.56 -1.43
CA ALA A 45 -15.38 -0.48 -1.53
C ALA A 45 -14.01 0.07 -1.98
N ILE A 46 -13.98 1.02 -2.91
CA ILE A 46 -12.74 1.69 -3.34
C ILE A 46 -12.11 2.46 -2.17
N HIS A 47 -12.88 3.25 -1.44
CA HIS A 47 -12.37 3.98 -0.27
C HIS A 47 -11.90 3.07 0.87
N GLU A 48 -12.51 1.89 1.04
CA GLU A 48 -12.01 0.86 1.95
C GLU A 48 -10.66 0.30 1.51
N ALA A 49 -10.52 -0.03 0.22
CA ALA A 49 -9.27 -0.49 -0.35
C ALA A 49 -8.15 0.55 -0.21
N GLU A 50 -8.42 1.83 -0.47
CA GLU A 50 -7.49 2.94 -0.26
C GLU A 50 -6.98 3.00 1.19
N ARG A 51 -7.90 2.88 2.17
CA ARG A 51 -7.56 2.90 3.60
C ARG A 51 -6.69 1.70 4.00
N ALA A 52 -6.99 0.52 3.48
CA ALA A 52 -6.22 -0.69 3.74
C ALA A 52 -4.80 -0.58 3.17
N LEU A 53 -4.65 -0.13 1.92
CA LEU A 53 -3.35 0.05 1.26
C LEU A 53 -2.49 1.09 1.99
N ARG A 54 -3.08 2.22 2.40
CA ARG A 54 -2.37 3.23 3.21
C ARG A 54 -1.87 2.67 4.54
N SER A 55 -2.65 1.81 5.18
CA SER A 55 -2.27 1.17 6.44
C SER A 55 -1.13 0.18 6.25
N ALA A 56 -1.19 -0.63 5.18
CA ALA A 56 -0.13 -1.57 4.80
C ALA A 56 1.18 -0.85 4.48
N HIS A 57 1.14 0.22 3.66
CA HIS A 57 2.32 1.03 3.33
C HIS A 57 3.01 1.54 4.60
N ARG A 58 2.25 2.12 5.53
CA ARG A 58 2.80 2.62 6.80
C ARG A 58 3.42 1.50 7.65
N ALA A 59 2.86 0.29 7.63
CA ALA A 59 3.41 -0.84 8.36
C ALA A 59 4.74 -1.32 7.76
N LEU A 60 4.80 -1.46 6.44
CA LEU A 60 6.01 -1.85 5.70
C LEU A 60 7.14 -0.82 5.90
N ALA A 61 6.84 0.46 5.77
CA ALA A 61 7.81 1.54 5.99
C ALA A 61 8.30 1.63 7.45
N ARG A 62 7.48 1.24 8.43
CA ARG A 62 7.94 1.11 9.83
C ARG A 62 8.84 -0.10 10.01
N ALA A 63 8.45 -1.26 9.47
CA ALA A 63 9.23 -2.48 9.58
C ALA A 63 10.60 -2.34 8.90
N SER A 64 10.67 -1.73 7.71
CA SER A 64 11.92 -1.45 7.00
C SER A 64 12.89 -0.63 7.86
N ARG A 65 12.39 0.42 8.53
CA ARG A 65 13.18 1.25 9.46
C ARG A 65 13.64 0.57 10.74
N ILE A 66 12.96 -0.50 11.16
CA ILE A 66 13.38 -1.29 12.33
C ILE A 66 14.43 -2.32 11.91
N ALA A 67 14.33 -2.83 10.68
CA ALA A 67 15.25 -3.83 10.14
C ALA A 67 16.59 -3.24 9.68
N GLY A 68 16.62 -2.00 9.19
CA GLY A 68 17.83 -1.30 8.74
C GLY A 68 18.41 -0.37 9.81
#